data_AF-A0A418VIH3-F1
#
_entry.id   AF-A0A418VIH3-F1
#
_cell.length_a   1.000
_cell.length_b   1.000
_cell.length_c   1.000
_cell.angle_alpha   90.00
_cell.angle_beta   90.00
_cell.angle_gamma   90.00
#
_symmetry.space_group_name_H-M   'P 1'
#
loop_
_entity.id
_entity.type
_entity.pdbx_description
1 polymer ?
#
loop_
_entity_poly.entity_id
_entity_poly.type
_entity_poly.pdbx_seq_one_letter_code
_entity_poly.pdbx_strand_id
1 'polypeptide(L)'
;MLTFSTQIQEKNPETQRRLYTLFQREVKAGRVLALKLLTKFEIQGTKGQGRQVQDYAFTDETGQQVNQWIIEQERPTLGSGFTVEQLQGFSDEDLSVLIQQQMTKPKKRKAKATRNTKKATNSEAGTA
;
A
#
# COMPACT_ATOMS: atom_id res chain seq x y z
N MET A 1 -16.98 -17.28 3.11
CA MET A 1 -15.50 -17.25 2.97
C MET A 1 -15.16 -16.37 1.80
N LEU A 2 -14.54 -15.23 2.09
CA LEU A 2 -14.20 -14.22 1.10
C LEU A 2 -12.69 -14.24 0.87
N THR A 3 -12.27 -14.06 -0.38
CA THR A 3 -10.86 -13.87 -0.72
C THR A 3 -10.60 -12.45 -1.19
N PHE A 4 -9.33 -12.03 -1.06
CA PHE A 4 -8.90 -10.72 -1.51
C PHE A 4 -9.02 -10.58 -3.03
N SER A 5 -8.68 -11.64 -3.79
CA SER A 5 -8.79 -11.62 -5.26
C SER A 5 -10.22 -11.28 -5.74
N THR A 6 -11.24 -11.87 -5.13
CA THR A 6 -12.65 -11.63 -5.51
C THR A 6 -13.09 -10.19 -5.24
N GLN A 7 -12.56 -9.55 -4.19
CA GLN A 7 -12.90 -8.16 -3.85
C GLN A 7 -12.30 -7.12 -4.80
N ILE A 8 -11.25 -7.48 -5.53
CA ILE A 8 -10.56 -6.54 -6.43
C ILE A 8 -10.71 -6.89 -7.91
N GLN A 9 -11.34 -8.00 -8.27
CA GLN A 9 -11.39 -8.52 -9.65
C GLN A 9 -12.04 -7.54 -10.65
N GLU A 10 -13.02 -6.77 -10.20
CA GLU A 10 -13.75 -5.79 -11.04
C GLU A 10 -12.99 -4.46 -11.19
N LYS A 11 -11.87 -4.30 -10.48
CA LYS A 11 -11.06 -3.08 -10.53
C LYS A 11 -10.08 -3.12 -11.70
N ASN A 12 -9.65 -1.95 -12.15
CA ASN A 12 -8.61 -1.85 -13.18
C ASN A 12 -7.30 -2.51 -12.72
N PRO A 13 -6.50 -3.11 -13.64
CA PRO A 13 -5.28 -3.83 -13.29
C PRO A 13 -4.26 -3.03 -12.47
N GLU A 14 -4.13 -1.73 -12.74
CA GLU A 14 -3.27 -0.83 -11.96
C GLU A 14 -3.75 -0.67 -10.51
N THR A 15 -5.06 -0.49 -10.33
CA THR A 15 -5.71 -0.40 -9.02
C THR A 15 -5.57 -1.70 -8.25
N GLN A 16 -5.79 -2.86 -8.90
CA GLN A 16 -5.58 -4.18 -8.30
C GLN A 16 -4.19 -4.33 -7.72
N ARG A 17 -3.16 -3.96 -8.49
CA ARG A 17 -1.76 -4.01 -8.06
C ARG A 17 -1.48 -3.09 -6.86
N ARG A 18 -2.01 -1.85 -6.90
CA ARG A 18 -1.87 -0.87 -5.80
C ARG A 18 -2.53 -1.41 -4.53
N LEU A 19 -3.80 -1.81 -4.62
CA LEU A 19 -4.56 -2.36 -3.50
C LEU A 19 -3.89 -3.59 -2.91
N TYR A 20 -3.44 -4.53 -3.74
CA TYR A 20 -2.71 -5.72 -3.27
C TYR A 20 -1.47 -5.36 -2.45
N THR A 21 -0.68 -4.40 -2.95
CA THR A 21 0.55 -3.97 -2.26
C THR A 21 0.25 -3.34 -0.90
N LEU A 22 -0.80 -2.53 -0.82
CA LEU A 22 -1.21 -1.88 0.43
C LEU A 22 -1.83 -2.89 1.40
N PHE A 23 -2.71 -3.75 0.92
CA PHE A 23 -3.33 -4.81 1.71
C PHE A 23 -2.27 -5.72 2.35
N GLN A 24 -1.26 -6.12 1.58
CA GLN A 24 -0.17 -6.93 2.12
C GLN A 24 0.61 -6.23 3.25
N ARG A 25 0.69 -4.88 3.23
CA ARG A 25 1.30 -4.10 4.32
C ARG A 25 0.40 -4.11 5.56
N GLU A 26 -0.91 -3.92 5.40
CA GLU A 26 -1.85 -3.93 6.52
C GLU A 26 -1.94 -5.30 7.19
N VAL A 27 -1.92 -6.40 6.42
CA VAL A 27 -1.85 -7.77 6.94
C VAL A 27 -0.55 -7.98 7.72
N LYS A 28 0.61 -7.56 7.19
CA LYS A 28 1.90 -7.65 7.90
C LYS A 28 1.95 -6.79 9.15
N ALA A 29 1.21 -5.68 9.19
CA ALA A 29 1.08 -4.82 10.35
C ALA A 29 0.09 -5.35 11.40
N GLY A 30 -0.62 -6.45 11.11
CA GLY A 30 -1.61 -7.04 12.01
C GLY A 30 -2.94 -6.28 12.10
N ARG A 31 -3.19 -5.32 11.19
CA ARG A 31 -4.42 -4.51 11.17
C ARG A 31 -5.58 -5.19 10.45
N VAL A 32 -5.24 -6.10 9.54
CA VAL A 32 -6.20 -6.94 8.81
C VAL A 32 -5.90 -8.40 9.10
N LEU A 33 -6.89 -9.10 9.65
CA LEU A 33 -6.79 -10.51 9.97
C LEU A 33 -7.11 -11.35 8.73
N ALA A 34 -6.07 -11.76 8.00
CA ALA A 34 -6.23 -12.58 6.80
C ALA A 34 -5.29 -13.79 6.81
N LEU A 35 -5.81 -14.94 6.37
CA LEU A 35 -5.07 -16.16 6.18
C LEU A 35 -4.47 -16.19 4.77
N LYS A 36 -3.15 -16.33 4.71
CA LYS A 36 -2.42 -16.45 3.45
C LYS A 36 -2.66 -17.82 2.80
N LEU A 37 -3.16 -17.84 1.57
CA LEU A 37 -3.43 -19.06 0.83
C LEU A 37 -2.22 -19.51 0.00
N LEU A 38 -2.18 -20.80 -0.31
CA LEU A 38 -1.25 -21.34 -1.32
C LEU A 38 -1.71 -21.04 -2.74
N THR A 39 -3.03 -20.84 -2.92
CA THR A 39 -3.65 -20.39 -4.16
C THR A 39 -3.03 -19.07 -4.62
N LYS A 40 -2.78 -18.98 -5.91
CA LYS A 40 -2.24 -17.79 -6.55
C LYS A 40 -3.25 -17.25 -7.55
N PHE A 41 -3.22 -15.94 -7.74
CA PHE A 41 -3.95 -15.26 -8.80
C PHE A 41 -3.01 -14.29 -9.52
N GLU A 42 -3.41 -13.86 -10.72
CA GLU A 42 -2.60 -12.99 -11.56
C GLU A 42 -2.96 -11.52 -11.34
N ILE A 43 -1.93 -10.68 -11.18
CA ILE A 43 -2.05 -9.22 -11.19
C ILE A 43 -1.06 -8.62 -12.18
N GLN A 44 -1.31 -7.41 -12.65
CA GLN A 44 -0.35 -6.71 -13.49
C GLN A 44 0.85 -6.21 -12.67
N GLY A 45 2.06 -6.38 -13.20
CA GLY A 45 3.32 -5.90 -12.64
C GLY A 45 3.65 -4.45 -13.03
N THR A 46 4.83 -3.96 -12.60
CA THR A 46 5.31 -2.59 -12.89
C THR A 46 5.43 -2.25 -14.36
N LYS A 47 5.82 -3.21 -15.19
CA LYS A 47 6.08 -3.03 -16.63
C LYS A 47 4.94 -3.56 -17.50
N GLY A 48 3.74 -3.68 -16.94
CA GLY A 48 2.58 -4.25 -17.63
C GLY A 48 2.58 -5.78 -17.75
N GLN A 49 3.65 -6.46 -17.34
CA GLN A 49 3.74 -7.93 -17.35
C GLN A 49 2.86 -8.55 -16.28
N GLY A 50 2.15 -9.64 -16.60
CA GLY A 50 1.41 -10.44 -15.63
C GLY A 50 2.31 -11.03 -14.56
N ARG A 51 1.83 -11.09 -13.32
CA ARG A 51 2.56 -11.62 -12.16
C ARG A 51 1.62 -12.43 -11.28
N GLN A 52 2.02 -13.68 -10.98
CA GLN A 52 1.31 -14.47 -9.99
C GLN A 52 1.66 -14.04 -8.56
N VAL A 53 0.63 -13.84 -7.75
CA VAL A 53 0.72 -13.46 -6.35
C VAL A 53 -0.17 -14.35 -5.48
N GLN A 54 0.16 -14.48 -4.21
CA GLN A 54 -0.61 -15.30 -3.27
C GLN A 54 -1.91 -14.61 -2.90
N ASP A 55 -2.98 -15.39 -2.83
CA ASP A 55 -4.28 -14.93 -2.37
C ASP A 55 -4.39 -14.99 -0.84
N TYR A 56 -5.41 -14.33 -0.30
CA TYR A 56 -5.68 -14.24 1.11
C TYR A 56 -7.16 -14.45 1.36
N ALA A 57 -7.48 -15.31 2.32
CA ALA A 57 -8.85 -15.53 2.81
C ALA A 57 -9.08 -14.80 4.12
N PHE A 58 -10.30 -14.37 4.35
CA PHE A 58 -10.72 -13.74 5.60
C PHE A 58 -12.18 -14.06 5.91
N THR A 59 -12.58 -13.80 7.17
CA THR A 59 -13.96 -13.96 7.64
C THR A 59 -14.87 -12.91 7.00
N ASP A 60 -16.18 -13.10 7.09
CA ASP A 60 -17.14 -12.16 6.50
C ASP A 60 -17.08 -10.78 7.19
N GLU A 61 -16.84 -10.75 8.51
CA GLU A 61 -16.62 -9.52 9.29
C GLU A 61 -15.39 -8.74 8.79
N THR A 62 -14.25 -9.41 8.65
CA THR A 62 -13.05 -8.78 8.08
C THR A 62 -13.28 -8.38 6.62
N GLY A 63 -14.12 -9.11 5.88
CA GLY A 63 -14.47 -8.75 4.51
C GLY A 63 -15.18 -7.41 4.39
N GLN A 64 -16.03 -7.04 5.37
CA GLN A 64 -16.63 -5.71 5.44
C GLN A 64 -15.58 -4.64 5.72
N GLN A 65 -14.67 -4.89 6.66
CA GLN A 65 -13.55 -3.99 6.96
C GLN A 65 -12.66 -3.77 5.73
N VAL A 66 -12.32 -4.84 5.00
CA VAL A 66 -11.51 -4.77 3.78
C VAL A 66 -12.22 -3.98 2.69
N ASN A 67 -13.53 -4.17 2.51
CA ASN A 67 -14.29 -3.42 1.51
C ASN A 67 -14.32 -1.91 1.83
N GLN A 68 -14.59 -1.55 3.10
CA GLN A 68 -14.53 -0.15 3.54
C GLN A 68 -13.12 0.44 3.32
N TRP A 69 -12.09 -0.32 3.67
CA TRP A 69 -10.71 0.08 3.44
C TRP A 69 -10.38 0.27 1.95
N ILE A 70 -10.88 -0.60 1.05
CA ILE A 70 -10.73 -0.43 -0.41
C ILE A 70 -11.37 0.89 -0.85
N ILE A 71 -12.60 1.17 -0.42
CA ILE A 71 -13.29 2.42 -0.73
C ILE A 71 -12.46 3.63 -0.27
N GLU A 72 -11.89 3.59 0.94
CA GLU A 72 -11.02 4.65 1.44
C GLU A 72 -9.75 4.84 0.61
N GLN A 73 -9.12 3.74 0.14
CA GLN A 73 -7.92 3.83 -0.71
C GLN A 73 -8.21 4.33 -2.13
N GLU A 74 -9.43 4.11 -2.62
CA GLU A 74 -9.91 4.57 -3.92
C GLU A 74 -10.40 6.01 -3.89
N ARG A 75 -10.71 6.58 -2.71
CA ARG A 75 -10.96 8.01 -2.61
C ARG A 75 -9.76 8.73 -3.22
N PRO A 76 -10.00 9.69 -4.14
CA PRO A 76 -8.92 10.44 -4.73
C PRO A 76 -8.12 11.07 -3.59
N THR A 77 -6.89 10.58 -3.39
CA THR A 77 -5.89 11.34 -2.65
C THR A 77 -5.72 12.59 -3.47
N LEU A 78 -6.31 13.68 -2.98
CA LEU A 78 -6.21 15.01 -3.53
C LEU A 78 -4.75 15.18 -3.92
N GLY A 79 -4.49 15.28 -5.22
CA GLY A 79 -3.14 15.38 -5.75
C GLY A 79 -2.43 16.59 -5.14
N SER A 80 -1.15 16.76 -5.44
CA SER A 80 -0.36 17.92 -4.96
C SER A 80 -0.79 19.27 -5.55
N GLY A 81 -2.08 19.44 -5.89
CA GLY A 81 -2.69 20.62 -6.48
C GLY A 81 -4.12 20.34 -6.93
N PHE A 82 -4.87 21.42 -7.11
CA PHE A 82 -6.23 21.45 -7.63
C PHE A 82 -6.24 22.26 -8.93
N THR A 83 -7.00 21.84 -9.94
CA THR A 83 -7.26 22.73 -11.08
C THR A 83 -8.28 23.80 -10.71
N VAL A 84 -8.28 24.92 -11.43
CA VAL A 84 -9.24 26.01 -11.19
C VAL A 84 -10.68 25.51 -11.37
N GLU A 85 -10.93 24.62 -12.34
CA GLU A 85 -12.28 24.08 -12.56
C GLU A 85 -12.73 23.17 -11.40
N GLN A 86 -11.80 22.46 -10.76
CA GLN A 86 -12.10 21.65 -9.58
C GLN A 86 -12.47 22.53 -8.39
N LEU A 87 -11.74 23.63 -8.18
CA LEU A 87 -12.00 24.59 -7.09
C LEU A 87 -13.38 25.25 -7.18
N GLN A 88 -13.89 25.47 -8.39
CA GLN A 88 -15.22 26.06 -8.61
C GLN A 88 -16.38 25.17 -8.13
N GLY A 89 -16.14 23.86 -7.94
CA GLY A 89 -17.14 22.92 -7.44
C GLY A 89 -17.12 22.71 -5.92
N PHE A 90 -16.18 23.32 -5.19
CA PHE A 90 -16.06 23.16 -3.75
C PHE A 90 -16.77 24.28 -3.00
N SER A 91 -17.36 23.94 -1.85
CA SER A 91 -17.84 24.94 -0.91
C SER A 91 -16.66 25.60 -0.17
N ASP A 92 -16.89 26.79 0.39
CA ASP A 92 -15.88 27.48 1.22
C ASP A 92 -15.41 26.61 2.41
N GLU A 93 -16.31 25.81 2.97
CA GLU A 93 -15.98 24.87 4.05
C GLU A 93 -15.02 23.79 3.56
N ASP A 94 -15.28 23.19 2.39
CA ASP A 94 -14.38 22.20 1.78
C ASP A 94 -13.01 22.81 1.47
N LEU A 95 -12.98 24.02 0.88
CA LEU A 95 -11.74 24.74 0.58
C LEU A 95 -10.89 24.96 1.84
N SER A 96 -11.52 25.34 2.96
CA SER A 96 -10.80 25.56 4.22
C SER A 96 -10.12 24.29 4.75
N VAL A 97 -10.78 23.13 4.63
CA VAL A 97 -10.24 21.82 5.04
C VAL A 97 -9.08 21.42 4.12
N LEU A 98 -9.22 21.64 2.82
CA LEU A 98 -8.17 21.36 1.84
C LEU A 98 -6.90 22.19 2.06
N ILE A 99 -7.07 23.48 2.35
CA ILE A 99 -5.97 24.40 2.69
C ILE A 99 -5.25 23.93 3.97
N GLN A 100 -6.02 23.52 4.99
CA GLN A 100 -5.45 23.06 6.26
C GLN A 100 -4.65 21.76 6.09
N GLN A 101 -5.10 20.84 5.23
CA GLN A 101 -4.38 19.61 4.90
C GLN A 101 -3.08 19.90 4.14
N GLN A 102 -3.08 20.84 3.18
CA GLN A 102 -1.87 21.22 2.44
C GLN A 102 -0.79 21.85 3.33
N MET A 103 -1.19 22.58 4.37
CA MET A 103 -0.28 23.26 5.31
C MET A 103 0.46 22.29 6.25
N THR A 104 -0.02 21.05 6.41
CA THR A 104 0.65 20.06 7.26
C THR A 104 1.95 19.55 6.62
N LYS A 105 3.08 20.15 7.01
CA LYS A 105 4.42 19.80 6.52
C LYS A 105 4.71 18.31 6.69
N PRO A 106 5.22 17.60 5.66
CA PRO A 106 5.64 16.21 5.80
C PRO A 106 6.77 16.12 6.84
N LYS A 107 6.57 15.29 7.88
CA LYS A 107 7.61 14.99 8.87
C LYS A 107 8.82 14.39 8.15
N LYS A 108 9.90 15.17 8.01
CA LYS A 108 11.19 14.67 7.51
C LYS A 108 11.63 13.49 8.37
N ARG A 109 11.67 12.28 7.79
CA ARG A 109 12.27 11.12 8.45
C ARG A 109 13.77 11.38 8.55
N LYS A 110 14.31 11.39 9.78
CA LYS A 110 15.77 11.41 9.98
C LYS A 110 16.35 10.12 9.42
N ALA A 111 17.42 10.24 8.63
CA ALA A 111 18.15 9.08 8.13
C ALA A 111 18.67 8.27 9.32
N LYS A 112 18.42 6.95 9.31
CA LYS A 112 19.00 6.03 10.30
C LYS A 112 20.48 5.91 9.98
N ALA A 113 21.36 6.33 10.89
CA ALA A 113 22.80 6.23 10.73
C ALA A 113 23.18 4.77 10.45
N THR A 114 23.72 4.52 9.26
CA THR A 114 24.20 3.21 8.84
C THR A 114 25.48 2.91 9.62
N ARG A 115 25.40 2.09 10.66
CA ARG A 115 26.57 1.59 11.38
C ARG A 115 27.30 0.60 10.45
N ASN A 116 28.34 1.07 9.78
CA ASN A 116 29.19 0.26 8.91
C ASN A 116 30.06 -0.65 9.79
N THR A 117 29.62 -1.88 10.05
CA THR A 117 30.45 -2.90 10.71
C THR A 117 31.52 -3.34 9.73
N LYS A 118 32.73 -2.82 9.89
CA LYS A 118 33.92 -3.36 9.21
C LYS A 118 34.06 -4.84 9.62
N LYS A 119 33.95 -5.72 8.62
CA LYS A 119 34.21 -7.15 8.74
C LYS A 119 35.71 -7.32 9.00
N ALA A 120 36.08 -7.87 10.15
CA ALA A 120 37.46 -8.26 10.42
C ALA A 120 37.81 -9.47 9.55
N THR A 121 38.77 -9.31 8.66
CA THR A 121 39.43 -10.42 7.97
C THR A 121 40.46 -11.01 8.93
N ASN A 122 40.11 -12.11 9.59
CA ASN A 122 41.10 -13.04 10.13
C ASN A 122 41.00 -14.32 9.30
N SER A 123 42.02 -14.59 8.50
CA SER A 123 42.28 -15.92 7.97
C SER A 123 43.76 -16.16 8.10
N GLU A 124 44.04 -16.86 9.19
CA GLU A 124 45.22 -17.64 9.53
C GLU A 124 45.40 -18.75 8.48
N ALA A 125 46.60 -18.88 7.88
CA ALA A 125 47.09 -20.13 7.29
C ALA A 125 48.57 -19.95 6.89
N GLY A 126 49.47 -20.72 7.49
CA GLY A 126 50.84 -20.83 6.98
C GLY A 126 51.87 -21.36 7.97
N THR A 127 51.62 -22.53 8.57
CA THR A 127 52.69 -23.35 9.16
C THR A 127 52.91 -24.55 8.24
N ALA A 128 54.06 -24.59 7.59
CA ALA A 128 54.73 -25.79 7.09
C ALA A 128 56.22 -25.46 6.96
#